data_AF-A0A4R7K4U9-F1
#
_entry.id   AF-A0A4R7K4U9-F1
#
_cell.length_a   1.000
_cell.length_b   1.000
_cell.length_c   1.000
_cell.angle_alpha   90.00
_cell.angle_beta   90.00
_cell.angle_gamma   90.00
#
_symmetry.space_group_name_H-M   'P 1'
#
loop_
_entity.id
_entity.type
_entity.pdbx_description
1 polymer ?
#
loop_
_entity_poly.entity_id
_entity_poly.type
_entity_poly.pdbx_seq_one_letter_code
_entity_poly.pdbx_strand_id
1 'polypeptide(L)'
;MLKKILSKLKSGKSFNNYYLLVFTVIVLTIIIQSIIQYSLARQRQDALRINVAGRQRMLSQSIVKNVYECKYGTCDYGQLRLEMAKFANANTSLQEGNDTTGIPILDNEEIQKNFDKLQPHLNFILKSTNDFNQLESIDLEKLSAESDQFLVIMDTIVNQFQKSSEEDIKTLMIIELELAVFSLLILILEIFFFINPSIKKMAMQNQKLKEIAWHQTHAFNGHMKNIKNYNHVLKIEKNVAHKEELISFLMEELTDLESVSDNMVKSLEKQA
;
A
#
# COMPACT_ATOMS: atom_id res chain seq x y z
N MET A 1 9.14 17.76 -22.74
CA MET A 1 9.65 17.58 -21.35
C MET A 1 10.00 16.11 -21.05
N LEU A 2 9.13 15.14 -21.35
CA LEU A 2 9.39 13.70 -21.20
C LEU A 2 10.63 13.14 -21.94
N LYS A 3 10.91 13.57 -23.18
CA LYS A 3 12.11 13.14 -23.92
C LYS A 3 13.43 13.56 -23.25
N LYS A 4 13.45 14.71 -22.55
CA LYS A 4 14.64 15.22 -21.84
C LYS A 4 14.89 14.41 -20.56
N ILE A 5 13.83 13.98 -19.88
CA ILE A 5 13.89 13.07 -18.72
C ILE A 5 14.40 11.69 -19.15
N LEU A 6 13.88 11.15 -20.26
CA LEU A 6 14.35 9.88 -20.84
C LEU A 6 15.80 9.92 -21.34
N SER A 7 16.28 11.08 -21.83
CA SER A 7 17.68 11.21 -22.27
C SER A 7 18.69 11.28 -21.11
N LYS A 8 18.28 11.76 -19.93
CA LYS A 8 19.14 11.77 -18.73
C LYS A 8 19.29 10.38 -18.07
N LEU A 9 18.36 9.46 -18.34
CA LEU A 9 18.46 8.05 -17.93
C LEU A 9 19.52 7.26 -18.73
N LYS A 10 20.04 7.82 -19.83
CA LYS A 10 21.04 7.17 -20.69
C LYS A 10 22.50 7.51 -20.31
N SER A 11 22.71 8.32 -19.27
CA SER A 11 24.02 8.62 -18.69
C SER A 11 24.35 7.55 -17.64
N GLY A 12 25.23 6.63 -18.00
CA GLY A 12 25.62 5.48 -17.19
C GLY A 12 26.31 5.85 -15.88
N LYS A 13 25.52 6.12 -14.84
CA LYS A 13 25.85 5.67 -13.49
C LYS A 13 25.21 4.30 -13.35
N SER A 14 25.98 3.28 -12.98
CA SER A 14 25.40 1.95 -12.73
C SER A 14 24.31 2.11 -11.68
N PHE A 15 23.05 2.04 -12.10
CA PHE A 15 21.94 1.94 -11.17
C PHE A 15 22.21 0.67 -10.38
N ASN A 16 22.61 0.81 -9.12
CA ASN A 16 23.00 -0.33 -8.33
C ASN A 16 21.74 -1.18 -8.16
N ASN A 17 21.72 -2.42 -8.68
CA ASN A 17 20.50 -3.24 -8.75
C ASN A 17 19.82 -3.42 -7.38
N TYR A 18 20.55 -3.19 -6.28
CA TYR A 18 19.99 -3.08 -4.94
C TYR A 18 18.90 -2.01 -4.79
N TYR A 19 19.07 -0.81 -5.37
CA TYR A 19 18.04 0.24 -5.34
C TYR A 19 16.79 -0.18 -6.10
N LEU A 20 16.93 -1.00 -7.15
CA LEU A 20 15.80 -1.56 -7.87
C LEU A 20 15.00 -2.50 -6.95
N LEU A 21 15.67 -3.39 -6.21
CA LEU A 21 14.99 -4.26 -5.23
C LEU A 21 14.26 -3.47 -4.15
N VAL A 22 14.92 -2.48 -3.53
CA VAL A 22 14.27 -1.63 -2.50
C VAL A 22 13.07 -0.89 -3.09
N PHE A 23 13.22 -0.34 -4.30
CA PHE A 23 12.14 0.35 -4.99
C PHE A 23 10.97 -0.58 -5.28
N THR A 24 11.23 -1.79 -5.79
CA THR A 24 10.19 -2.79 -6.06
C THR A 24 9.44 -3.18 -4.79
N VAL A 25 10.14 -3.43 -3.68
CA VAL A 25 9.51 -3.71 -2.38
C VAL A 25 8.58 -2.56 -1.95
N ILE A 26 9.05 -1.31 -2.03
CA ILE A 26 8.25 -0.14 -1.65
C ILE A 26 6.99 -0.03 -2.53
N VAL A 27 7.13 -0.15 -3.85
CA VAL A 27 6.00 -0.05 -4.79
C VAL A 27 4.97 -1.15 -4.55
N LEU A 28 5.42 -2.40 -4.43
CA LEU A 28 4.53 -3.54 -4.13
C LEU A 28 3.78 -3.33 -2.80
N THR A 29 4.50 -2.87 -1.77
CA THR A 29 3.90 -2.60 -0.46
C THR A 29 2.82 -1.52 -0.54
N ILE A 30 3.09 -0.41 -1.24
CA ILE A 30 2.12 0.68 -1.41
C ILE A 30 0.87 0.19 -2.15
N ILE A 31 1.03 -0.61 -3.21
CA ILE A 31 -0.09 -1.15 -3.99
C ILE A 31 -0.95 -2.06 -3.11
N ILE A 32 -0.34 -3.03 -2.43
CA ILE A 32 -1.06 -3.96 -1.54
C ILE A 32 -1.79 -3.19 -0.44
N GLN A 33 -1.11 -2.26 0.22
CA GLN A 33 -1.72 -1.45 1.28
C GLN A 33 -2.87 -0.59 0.75
N SER A 34 -2.76 -0.02 -0.46
CA SER A 34 -3.83 0.78 -1.05
C SER A 34 -5.09 -0.06 -1.30
N ILE A 35 -4.94 -1.28 -1.81
CA ILE A 35 -6.04 -2.22 -2.04
C ILE A 35 -6.71 -2.60 -0.69
N ILE A 36 -5.91 -2.94 0.32
CA ILE A 36 -6.42 -3.30 1.65
C ILE A 36 -7.20 -2.13 2.27
N GLN A 37 -6.64 -0.91 2.25
CA GLN A 37 -7.31 0.25 2.83
C GLN A 37 -8.61 0.59 2.11
N TYR A 38 -8.63 0.50 0.78
CA TYR A 38 -9.85 0.66 0.00
C TYR A 38 -10.92 -0.38 0.40
N SER A 39 -10.52 -1.65 0.52
CA SER A 39 -11.45 -2.71 0.89
C SER A 39 -11.96 -2.60 2.33
N LEU A 40 -11.13 -2.17 3.28
CA LEU A 40 -11.55 -1.91 4.65
C LEU A 40 -12.55 -0.76 4.73
N ALA A 41 -12.38 0.27 3.90
CA ALA A 41 -13.34 1.37 3.80
C ALA A 41 -14.70 0.88 3.29
N ARG A 42 -14.71 0.05 2.23
CA ARG A 42 -15.92 -0.60 1.71
C ARG A 42 -16.61 -1.45 2.79
N GLN A 43 -15.85 -2.29 3.50
CA GLN A 43 -16.38 -3.17 4.54
C GLN A 43 -17.04 -2.39 5.70
N ARG A 44 -16.50 -1.20 6.05
CA ARG A 44 -17.15 -0.33 7.05
C ARG A 44 -18.50 0.19 6.57
N GLN A 45 -18.63 0.51 5.29
CA GLN A 45 -19.90 0.93 4.69
C GLN A 45 -20.91 -0.22 4.69
N ASP A 46 -20.48 -1.43 4.35
CA ASP A 46 -21.34 -2.63 4.38
C ASP A 46 -21.82 -2.95 5.80
N ALA A 47 -20.92 -2.89 6.79
CA ALA A 47 -21.27 -3.09 8.20
C ALA A 47 -22.30 -2.05 8.69
N LEU A 48 -22.14 -0.78 8.28
CA LEU A 48 -23.12 0.27 8.59
C LEU A 48 -24.47 -0.04 7.95
N ARG A 49 -24.48 -0.41 6.65
CA ARG A 49 -25.69 -0.75 5.90
C ARG A 49 -26.45 -1.92 6.54
N ILE A 50 -25.74 -3.00 6.89
CA ILE A 50 -26.28 -4.16 7.62
C ILE A 50 -26.88 -3.73 8.97
N ASN A 51 -26.20 -2.85 9.71
CA ASN A 51 -26.69 -2.38 11.00
C ASN A 51 -27.96 -1.52 10.85
N VAL A 52 -28.01 -0.62 9.86
CA VAL A 52 -29.19 0.21 9.56
C VAL A 52 -30.38 -0.66 9.16
N ALA A 53 -30.17 -1.63 8.28
CA ALA A 53 -31.19 -2.61 7.89
C ALA A 53 -31.64 -3.44 9.10
N GLY A 54 -30.71 -3.89 9.93
CA GLY A 54 -31.00 -4.60 11.17
C GLY A 54 -31.85 -3.79 12.14
N ARG A 55 -31.60 -2.48 12.26
CA ARG A 55 -32.43 -1.57 13.07
C ARG A 55 -33.85 -1.40 12.53
N GLN A 56 -34.08 -1.53 11.23
CA GLN A 56 -35.44 -1.48 10.67
C GLN A 56 -36.33 -2.60 11.22
N ARG A 57 -35.78 -3.80 11.43
CA ARG A 57 -36.49 -4.91 12.08
C ARG A 57 -36.99 -4.51 13.46
N MET A 58 -36.10 -3.97 14.29
CA MET A 58 -36.44 -3.49 15.63
C MET A 58 -37.44 -2.33 15.61
N LEU A 59 -37.25 -1.35 14.72
CA LEU A 59 -38.15 -0.20 14.60
C LEU A 59 -39.57 -0.62 14.17
N SER A 60 -39.70 -1.55 13.22
CA SER A 60 -41.03 -2.03 12.78
C SER A 60 -41.85 -2.61 13.94
N GLN A 61 -41.20 -3.36 14.83
CA GLN A 61 -41.82 -3.99 16.00
C GLN A 61 -42.02 -2.97 17.14
N SER A 62 -41.07 -2.07 17.34
CA SER A 62 -41.16 -0.99 18.33
C SER A 62 -42.32 -0.03 18.05
N ILE A 63 -42.57 0.28 16.78
CA ILE A 63 -43.72 1.11 16.37
C ILE A 63 -45.04 0.42 16.76
N VAL A 64 -45.21 -0.88 16.48
CA VAL A 64 -46.40 -1.64 16.90
C VAL A 64 -46.58 -1.58 18.42
N LYS A 65 -45.49 -1.81 19.17
CA LYS A 65 -45.49 -1.74 20.64
C LYS A 65 -45.92 -0.35 21.14
N ASN A 66 -45.36 0.72 20.58
CA ASN A 66 -45.70 2.08 20.98
C ASN A 66 -47.16 2.42 20.66
N VAL A 67 -47.69 1.97 19.52
CA VAL A 67 -49.11 2.16 19.18
C VAL A 67 -50.01 1.39 20.15
N TYR A 68 -49.63 0.18 20.55
CA TYR A 68 -50.33 -0.58 21.58
C TYR A 68 -50.35 0.17 22.93
N GLU A 69 -49.21 0.69 23.36
CA GLU A 69 -49.09 1.50 24.60
C GLU A 69 -49.93 2.78 24.52
N CYS A 70 -49.95 3.44 23.36
CA CYS A 70 -50.80 4.62 23.13
C CYS A 70 -52.29 4.29 23.17
N LYS A 71 -52.69 3.10 22.72
CA LYS A 71 -54.11 2.67 22.70
C LYS A 71 -54.63 2.23 24.07
N TYR A 72 -53.79 1.64 24.91
CA TYR A 72 -54.22 1.02 26.17
C TYR A 72 -53.56 1.59 27.43
N GLY A 73 -52.70 2.59 27.30
CA GLY A 73 -51.92 3.13 28.40
C GLY A 73 -51.45 4.57 28.15
N THR A 74 -50.23 4.86 28.58
CA THR A 74 -49.63 6.20 28.42
C THR A 74 -48.89 6.27 27.09
N CYS A 75 -49.29 7.18 26.23
CA CYS A 75 -48.63 7.40 24.95
C CYS A 75 -47.44 8.36 25.08
N ASP A 76 -46.27 7.94 24.59
CA ASP A 76 -45.14 8.84 24.29
C ASP A 76 -45.14 9.18 22.79
N TYR A 77 -45.91 10.19 22.42
CA TYR A 77 -45.98 10.68 21.04
C TYR A 77 -44.63 11.19 20.51
N GLY A 78 -43.75 11.66 21.39
CA GLY A 78 -42.42 12.14 21.01
C GLY A 78 -41.54 10.99 20.54
N GLN A 79 -41.51 9.91 21.32
CA GLN A 79 -40.79 8.70 20.98
C GLN A 79 -41.34 8.04 19.71
N LEU A 80 -42.67 7.87 19.60
CA LEU A 80 -43.29 7.29 18.41
C LEU A 80 -42.94 8.10 17.15
N ARG A 81 -43.04 9.44 17.22
CA ARG A 81 -42.65 10.32 16.10
C ARG A 81 -41.20 10.12 15.68
N LEU A 82 -40.30 10.04 16.66
CA LEU A 82 -38.87 9.85 16.40
C LEU A 82 -38.60 8.48 15.74
N GLU A 83 -39.27 7.43 16.21
CA GLU A 83 -39.13 6.08 15.64
C GLU A 83 -39.64 6.01 14.21
N MET A 84 -40.82 6.57 13.91
CA MET A 84 -41.34 6.64 12.55
C MET A 84 -40.40 7.42 11.61
N ALA A 85 -39.86 8.55 12.07
CA ALA A 85 -38.91 9.33 11.29
C ALA A 85 -37.62 8.54 11.01
N LYS A 86 -37.08 7.85 12.02
CA LYS A 86 -35.92 6.97 11.86
C LYS A 86 -36.21 5.82 10.90
N PHE A 87 -37.41 5.23 10.99
CA PHE A 87 -37.85 4.11 10.17
C PHE A 87 -37.94 4.50 8.69
N ALA A 88 -38.65 5.59 8.38
CA ALA A 88 -38.75 6.12 7.02
C ALA A 88 -37.37 6.50 6.45
N ASN A 89 -36.56 7.23 7.21
CA ASN A 89 -35.26 7.73 6.75
C ASN A 89 -34.24 6.59 6.57
N ALA A 90 -34.27 5.55 7.42
CA ALA A 90 -33.47 4.36 7.24
C ALA A 90 -33.80 3.64 5.92
N ASN A 91 -35.08 3.51 5.59
CA ASN A 91 -35.50 2.88 4.34
C ASN A 91 -35.03 3.66 3.11
N THR A 92 -35.18 4.99 3.11
CA THR A 92 -34.66 5.85 2.03
C THR A 92 -33.15 5.74 1.93
N SER A 93 -32.42 5.86 3.04
CA SER A 93 -30.95 5.81 3.06
C SER A 93 -30.39 4.48 2.55
N LEU A 94 -31.08 3.36 2.76
CA LEU A 94 -30.65 2.04 2.29
C LEU A 94 -30.84 1.83 0.78
N GLN A 95 -31.77 2.55 0.14
CA GLN A 95 -32.05 2.44 -1.30
C GLN A 95 -31.34 3.54 -2.08
N GLU A 96 -31.50 4.80 -1.65
CA GLU A 96 -31.03 6.00 -2.35
C GLU A 96 -29.64 6.46 -1.89
N GLY A 97 -29.06 5.79 -0.88
CA GLY A 97 -27.80 6.20 -0.28
C GLY A 97 -27.93 7.40 0.65
N ASN A 98 -26.84 7.74 1.32
CA ASN A 98 -26.75 8.86 2.24
C ASN A 98 -25.28 9.28 2.44
N ASP A 99 -24.89 10.39 1.79
CA ASP A 99 -23.52 10.91 1.83
C ASP A 99 -23.06 11.32 3.25
N THR A 100 -24.00 11.73 4.11
CA THR A 100 -23.68 12.15 5.49
C THR A 100 -23.27 10.96 6.35
N THR A 101 -23.93 9.81 6.18
CA THR A 101 -23.60 8.58 6.91
C THR A 101 -22.62 7.69 6.16
N GLY A 102 -22.40 7.93 4.87
CA GLY A 102 -21.53 7.15 4.00
C GLY A 102 -22.16 5.86 3.49
N ILE A 103 -23.50 5.73 3.55
CA ILE A 103 -24.22 4.60 2.97
C ILE A 103 -24.28 4.81 1.44
N PRO A 104 -23.74 3.89 0.62
CA PRO A 104 -23.82 4.05 -0.83
C PRO A 104 -25.24 3.80 -1.34
N ILE A 105 -25.52 4.26 -2.56
CA ILE A 105 -26.74 3.91 -3.30
C ILE A 105 -26.80 2.38 -3.45
N LEU A 106 -28.02 1.83 -3.42
CA LEU A 106 -28.23 0.42 -3.71
C LEU A 106 -28.05 0.15 -5.21
N ASP A 107 -27.15 -0.75 -5.55
CA ASP A 107 -26.80 -1.14 -6.93
C ASP A 107 -27.16 -2.60 -7.26
N ASN A 108 -27.82 -3.30 -6.33
CA ASN A 108 -28.18 -4.70 -6.49
C ASN A 108 -29.68 -4.88 -6.79
N GLU A 109 -30.00 -5.33 -8.01
CA GLU A 109 -31.38 -5.53 -8.47
C GLU A 109 -32.16 -6.58 -7.66
N GLU A 110 -31.51 -7.61 -7.14
CA GLU A 110 -32.16 -8.66 -6.35
C GLU A 110 -32.62 -8.11 -4.99
N ILE A 111 -31.77 -7.29 -4.37
CA ILE A 111 -32.09 -6.61 -3.11
C ILE A 111 -33.17 -5.54 -3.36
N GLN A 112 -33.08 -4.79 -4.46
CA GLN A 112 -34.09 -3.80 -4.82
C GLN A 112 -35.48 -4.44 -4.97
N LYS A 113 -35.59 -5.61 -5.61
CA LYS A 113 -36.86 -6.35 -5.72
C LYS A 113 -37.47 -6.70 -4.35
N ASN A 114 -36.65 -6.94 -3.33
CA ASN A 114 -37.15 -7.19 -1.98
C ASN A 114 -37.58 -5.88 -1.28
N PHE A 115 -36.89 -4.76 -1.52
CA PHE A 115 -37.38 -3.45 -1.10
C PHE A 115 -38.72 -3.10 -1.75
N ASP A 116 -38.90 -3.40 -3.04
CA ASP A 116 -40.16 -3.16 -3.75
C ASP A 116 -41.33 -3.95 -3.12
N LYS A 117 -41.07 -5.20 -2.69
CA LYS A 117 -42.05 -6.03 -1.96
C LYS A 117 -42.30 -5.53 -0.54
N LEU A 118 -41.28 -4.97 0.11
CA LEU A 118 -41.36 -4.42 1.47
C LEU A 118 -42.14 -3.09 1.50
N GLN A 119 -42.11 -2.32 0.41
CA GLN A 119 -42.62 -0.96 0.36
C GLN A 119 -44.12 -0.81 0.71
N PRO A 120 -45.05 -1.69 0.27
CA PRO A 120 -46.45 -1.62 0.68
C PRO A 120 -46.65 -1.74 2.19
N HIS A 121 -45.92 -2.64 2.85
CA HIS A 121 -45.98 -2.86 4.29
C HIS A 121 -45.43 -1.65 5.07
N LEU A 122 -44.29 -1.11 4.63
CA LEU A 122 -43.73 0.12 5.16
C LEU A 122 -44.72 1.29 5.06
N ASN A 123 -45.30 1.47 3.88
CA ASN A 123 -46.28 2.52 3.63
C ASN A 123 -47.53 2.36 4.49
N PHE A 124 -47.99 1.12 4.70
CA PHE A 124 -49.12 0.85 5.59
C PHE A 124 -48.82 1.24 7.03
N ILE A 125 -47.66 0.82 7.56
CA ILE A 125 -47.24 1.16 8.94
C ILE A 125 -47.17 2.68 9.08
N LEU A 126 -46.38 3.36 8.24
CA LEU A 126 -46.20 4.81 8.32
C LEU A 126 -47.50 5.58 8.18
N LYS A 127 -48.37 5.20 7.23
CA LYS A 127 -49.66 5.89 7.02
C LYS A 127 -50.61 5.66 8.19
N SER A 128 -50.66 4.45 8.72
CA SER A 128 -51.56 4.10 9.83
C SER A 128 -51.16 4.82 11.12
N THR A 129 -49.87 5.08 11.33
CA THR A 129 -49.36 5.69 12.56
C THR A 129 -49.09 7.19 12.46
N ASN A 130 -49.32 7.82 11.31
CA ASN A 130 -49.01 9.24 11.09
C ASN A 130 -50.00 10.20 11.79
N ASP A 131 -51.29 9.84 11.89
CA ASP A 131 -52.28 10.65 12.60
C ASP A 131 -52.39 10.19 14.06
N PHE A 132 -51.73 10.95 14.93
CA PHE A 132 -51.69 10.66 16.37
C PHE A 132 -53.05 10.77 17.06
N ASN A 133 -54.01 11.48 16.49
CA ASN A 133 -55.36 11.57 17.05
C ASN A 133 -56.20 10.32 16.78
N GLN A 134 -55.76 9.45 15.87
CA GLN A 134 -56.50 8.26 15.43
C GLN A 134 -55.86 6.95 15.92
N LEU A 135 -54.79 7.00 16.73
CA LEU A 135 -54.07 5.80 17.17
C LEU A 135 -54.97 4.79 17.90
N GLU A 136 -55.93 5.27 18.70
CA GLU A 136 -56.88 4.41 19.42
C GLU A 136 -57.80 3.62 18.47
N SER A 137 -58.08 4.16 17.28
CA SER A 137 -58.95 3.56 16.28
C SER A 137 -58.24 2.60 15.32
N ILE A 138 -56.91 2.49 15.42
CA ILE A 138 -56.12 1.59 14.57
C ILE A 138 -56.48 0.13 14.86
N ASP A 139 -56.65 -0.63 13.79
CA ASP A 139 -56.68 -2.09 13.81
C ASP A 139 -55.27 -2.62 14.11
N LEU A 140 -55.05 -2.97 15.38
CA LEU A 140 -53.77 -3.47 15.87
C LEU A 140 -53.41 -4.84 15.29
N GLU A 141 -54.40 -5.68 15.00
CA GLU A 141 -54.16 -7.01 14.42
C GLU A 141 -53.59 -6.85 13.02
N LYS A 142 -54.20 -5.97 12.22
CA LYS A 142 -53.68 -5.63 10.89
C LYS A 142 -52.32 -4.93 10.95
N LEU A 143 -52.12 -3.97 11.86
CA LEU A 143 -50.82 -3.30 12.01
C LEU A 143 -49.72 -4.29 12.39
N SER A 144 -50.00 -5.22 13.30
CA SER A 144 -49.06 -6.28 13.68
C SER A 144 -48.75 -7.20 12.50
N ALA A 145 -49.77 -7.65 11.76
CA ALA A 145 -49.58 -8.53 10.61
C ALA A 145 -48.72 -7.88 9.51
N GLU A 146 -48.93 -6.60 9.22
CA GLU A 146 -48.13 -5.84 8.26
C GLU A 146 -46.69 -5.62 8.74
N SER A 147 -46.49 -5.42 10.04
CA SER A 147 -45.16 -5.36 10.66
C SER A 147 -44.42 -6.70 10.61
N ASP A 148 -45.13 -7.82 10.77
CA ASP A 148 -44.54 -9.16 10.66
C ASP A 148 -44.13 -9.48 9.22
N GLN A 149 -44.95 -9.11 8.22
CA GLN A 149 -44.57 -9.24 6.81
C GLN A 149 -43.36 -8.36 6.48
N PHE A 150 -43.33 -7.11 6.97
CA PHE A 150 -42.17 -6.25 6.86
C PHE A 150 -40.92 -6.91 7.46
N LEU A 151 -41.04 -7.47 8.68
CA LEU A 151 -39.94 -8.08 9.42
C LEU A 151 -39.31 -9.24 8.62
N VAL A 152 -40.13 -10.13 8.05
CA VAL A 152 -39.67 -11.27 7.25
C VAL A 152 -38.90 -10.83 6.00
N ILE A 153 -39.42 -9.84 5.28
CA ILE A 153 -38.76 -9.34 4.07
C ILE A 153 -37.47 -8.58 4.43
N MET A 154 -37.49 -7.77 5.49
CA MET A 154 -36.31 -7.05 5.97
C MET A 154 -35.23 -8.02 6.46
N ASP A 155 -35.58 -9.14 7.09
CA ASP A 155 -34.63 -10.19 7.45
C ASP A 155 -33.93 -10.77 6.21
N THR A 156 -34.70 -11.01 5.14
CA THR A 156 -34.16 -11.43 3.85
C THR A 156 -33.17 -10.40 3.29
N ILE A 157 -33.51 -9.12 3.32
CA ILE A 157 -32.63 -8.02 2.88
C ILE A 157 -31.34 -7.95 3.72
N VAL A 158 -31.46 -8.05 5.05
CA VAL A 158 -30.30 -8.08 5.96
C VAL A 158 -29.37 -9.24 5.61
N ASN A 159 -29.93 -10.43 5.39
CA ASN A 159 -29.15 -11.61 5.01
C ASN A 159 -28.49 -11.45 3.63
N GLN A 160 -29.17 -10.80 2.66
CA GLN A 160 -28.57 -10.49 1.36
C GLN A 160 -27.39 -9.52 1.49
N PHE A 161 -27.52 -8.46 2.30
CA PHE A 161 -26.39 -7.56 2.57
C PHE A 161 -25.24 -8.26 3.28
N GLN A 162 -25.54 -9.11 4.27
CA GLN A 162 -24.51 -9.89 4.96
C GLN A 162 -23.77 -10.83 3.99
N LYS A 163 -24.52 -11.58 3.18
CA LYS A 163 -23.94 -12.50 2.20
C LYS A 163 -23.06 -11.78 1.17
N SER A 164 -23.51 -10.64 0.63
CA SER A 164 -22.72 -9.82 -0.29
C SER A 164 -21.41 -9.38 0.36
N SER A 165 -21.45 -8.90 1.60
CA SER A 165 -20.24 -8.49 2.33
C SER A 165 -19.29 -9.65 2.60
N GLU A 166 -19.81 -10.83 2.95
CA GLU A 166 -19.00 -12.05 3.13
C GLU A 166 -18.34 -12.54 1.84
N GLU A 167 -19.01 -12.42 0.70
CA GLU A 167 -18.46 -12.73 -0.63
C GLU A 167 -17.35 -11.76 -1.03
N ASP A 168 -17.53 -10.47 -0.77
CA ASP A 168 -16.50 -9.45 -0.99
C ASP A 168 -15.25 -9.71 -0.12
N ILE A 169 -15.43 -10.07 1.15
CA ILE A 169 -14.33 -10.43 2.06
C ILE A 169 -13.57 -11.67 1.56
N LYS A 170 -14.28 -12.72 1.13
CA LYS A 170 -13.65 -13.94 0.58
C LYS A 170 -12.84 -13.62 -0.67
N THR A 171 -13.38 -12.79 -1.56
CA THR A 171 -12.70 -12.35 -2.78
C THR A 171 -11.43 -11.56 -2.44
N LEU A 172 -11.49 -10.66 -1.46
CA LEU A 172 -10.33 -9.91 -0.98
C LEU A 172 -9.23 -10.84 -0.45
N MET A 173 -9.59 -11.84 0.37
CA MET A 173 -8.62 -12.79 0.92
C MET A 173 -7.87 -13.58 -0.17
N ILE A 174 -8.57 -13.97 -1.24
CA ILE A 174 -7.97 -14.66 -2.38
C ILE A 174 -7.00 -13.73 -3.12
N ILE A 175 -7.44 -12.49 -3.42
CA ILE A 175 -6.61 -11.48 -4.10
C ILE A 175 -5.36 -11.16 -3.27
N GLU A 176 -5.48 -11.01 -1.96
CA GLU A 176 -4.36 -10.75 -1.06
C GLU A 176 -3.32 -11.88 -1.14
N LEU A 177 -3.77 -13.14 -1.06
CA LEU A 177 -2.90 -14.31 -1.15
C LEU A 177 -2.18 -14.37 -2.49
N GLU A 178 -2.91 -14.16 -3.59
CA GLU A 178 -2.33 -14.13 -4.94
C GLU A 178 -1.27 -13.04 -5.06
N LEU A 179 -1.57 -11.81 -4.63
CA LEU A 179 -0.64 -10.69 -4.66
C LEU A 179 0.61 -10.93 -3.79
N ALA A 180 0.45 -11.58 -2.63
CA ALA A 180 1.57 -11.94 -1.77
C ALA A 180 2.49 -12.97 -2.45
N VAL A 181 1.91 -14.01 -3.06
CA VAL A 181 2.66 -15.02 -3.82
C VAL A 181 3.37 -14.41 -5.02
N PHE A 182 2.67 -13.58 -5.81
CA PHE A 182 3.28 -12.89 -6.95
C PHE A 182 4.39 -11.93 -6.52
N SER A 183 4.21 -11.18 -5.43
CA SER A 183 5.23 -10.29 -4.88
C SER A 183 6.48 -11.06 -4.48
N LEU A 184 6.32 -12.19 -3.80
CA LEU A 184 7.44 -13.06 -3.42
C LEU A 184 8.17 -13.59 -4.66
N LEU A 185 7.44 -14.05 -5.69
CA LEU A 185 8.04 -14.51 -6.94
C LEU A 185 8.85 -13.42 -7.63
N ILE A 186 8.33 -12.18 -7.68
CA ILE A 186 9.06 -11.03 -8.23
C ILE A 186 10.37 -10.81 -7.47
N LEU A 187 10.33 -10.81 -6.13
CA LEU A 187 11.55 -10.60 -5.32
C LEU A 187 12.57 -11.72 -5.51
N ILE A 188 12.12 -12.98 -5.60
CA ILE A 188 13.00 -14.12 -5.90
C ILE A 188 13.66 -13.91 -7.26
N LEU A 189 12.90 -13.56 -8.30
CA LEU A 189 13.44 -13.30 -9.63
C LEU A 189 14.44 -12.13 -9.62
N GLU A 190 14.14 -11.04 -8.91
CA GLU A 190 15.07 -9.92 -8.76
C GLU A 190 16.38 -10.34 -8.09
N ILE A 191 16.31 -11.13 -7.02
CA ILE A 191 17.51 -11.60 -6.33
C ILE A 191 18.38 -12.47 -7.26
N PHE A 192 17.78 -13.45 -7.95
CA PHE A 192 18.51 -14.36 -8.81
C PHE A 192 19.06 -13.71 -10.07
N PHE A 193 18.27 -12.88 -10.76
CA PHE A 193 18.62 -12.34 -12.07
C PHE A 193 19.25 -10.94 -12.02
N PHE A 194 19.00 -10.14 -10.98
CA PHE A 194 19.50 -8.77 -10.91
C PHE A 194 20.53 -8.58 -9.78
N ILE A 195 20.22 -9.03 -8.56
CA ILE A 195 21.09 -8.78 -7.40
C ILE A 195 22.36 -9.64 -7.45
N ASN A 196 22.21 -10.96 -7.57
CA ASN A 196 23.35 -11.89 -7.57
C ASN A 196 24.38 -11.59 -8.67
N PRO A 197 23.98 -11.34 -9.94
CA PRO A 197 24.94 -10.96 -10.98
C PRO A 197 25.62 -9.62 -10.71
N SER A 198 24.90 -8.65 -10.13
CA SER A 198 25.49 -7.35 -9.77
C SER A 198 26.50 -7.44 -8.64
N ILE A 199 26.22 -8.23 -7.60
CA ILE A 199 27.19 -8.49 -6.53
C ILE A 199 28.46 -9.14 -7.11
N LYS A 200 28.32 -10.13 -7.99
CA LYS A 200 29.47 -10.76 -8.66
C LYS A 200 30.27 -9.75 -9.49
N LYS A 201 29.60 -8.89 -10.26
CA LYS A 201 30.25 -7.85 -11.05
C LYS A 201 31.02 -6.85 -10.17
N MET A 202 30.42 -6.40 -9.07
CA MET A 202 31.07 -5.50 -8.11
C MET A 202 32.27 -6.17 -7.43
N ALA A 203 32.16 -7.45 -7.05
CA ALA A 203 33.26 -8.21 -6.49
C ALA A 203 34.44 -8.31 -7.46
N MET A 204 34.17 -8.61 -8.74
CA MET A 204 35.20 -8.63 -9.79
C MET A 204 35.83 -7.26 -10.02
N GLN A 205 35.04 -6.18 -10.03
CA GLN A 205 35.56 -4.81 -10.15
C GLN A 205 36.47 -4.45 -8.97
N ASN A 206 36.04 -4.74 -7.74
CA ASN A 206 36.84 -4.54 -6.54
C ASN A 206 38.14 -5.35 -6.56
N GLN A 207 38.12 -6.59 -7.05
CA GLN A 207 39.33 -7.40 -7.20
C GLN A 207 40.31 -6.78 -8.19
N LYS A 208 39.83 -6.34 -9.36
CA LYS A 208 40.67 -5.64 -10.35
C LYS A 208 41.27 -4.35 -9.79
N LEU A 209 40.49 -3.58 -9.03
CA LEU A 209 40.99 -2.36 -8.38
C LEU A 209 42.08 -2.68 -7.35
N LYS A 210 41.91 -3.74 -6.55
CA LYS A 210 42.94 -4.21 -5.62
C LYS A 210 44.22 -4.64 -6.33
N GLU A 211 44.09 -5.34 -7.47
CA GLU A 211 45.22 -5.78 -8.28
C GLU A 211 45.99 -4.59 -8.86
N ILE A 212 45.30 -3.60 -9.42
CA ILE A 212 45.92 -2.35 -9.92
C ILE A 212 46.64 -1.61 -8.79
N ALA A 213 45.97 -1.44 -7.64
CA ALA A 213 46.57 -0.77 -6.49
C ALA A 213 47.80 -1.52 -5.95
N TRP A 214 47.76 -2.86 -5.96
CA TRP A 214 48.90 -3.70 -5.55
C TRP A 214 50.09 -3.53 -6.51
N HIS A 215 49.87 -3.58 -7.83
CA HIS A 215 50.93 -3.38 -8.82
C HIS A 215 51.58 -2.00 -8.73
N GLN A 216 50.77 -0.94 -8.60
CA GLN A 216 51.28 0.42 -8.45
C GLN A 216 52.09 0.59 -7.16
N THR A 217 51.61 0.02 -6.05
CA THR A 217 52.34 0.04 -4.76
C THR A 217 53.65 -0.74 -4.87
N HIS A 218 53.65 -1.88 -5.56
CA HIS A 218 54.86 -2.68 -5.75
C HIS A 218 55.90 -1.96 -6.61
N ALA A 219 55.48 -1.37 -7.74
CA ALA A 219 56.35 -0.56 -8.60
C ALA A 219 56.95 0.63 -7.84
N PHE A 220 56.12 1.38 -7.12
CA PHE A 220 56.55 2.50 -6.28
C PHE A 220 57.63 2.08 -5.25
N ASN A 221 57.39 0.96 -4.54
CA ASN A 221 58.35 0.43 -3.58
C ASN A 221 59.66 -0.05 -4.23
N GLY A 222 59.59 -0.57 -5.47
CA GLY A 222 60.75 -0.94 -6.27
C GLY A 222 61.65 0.26 -6.57
N HIS A 223 61.10 1.30 -7.19
CA HIS A 223 61.82 2.55 -7.48
C HIS A 223 62.38 3.19 -6.20
N MET A 224 61.58 3.23 -5.13
CA MET A 224 62.02 3.74 -3.82
C MET A 224 63.23 2.97 -3.25
N LYS A 225 63.29 1.65 -3.46
CA LYS A 225 64.42 0.82 -3.04
C LYS A 225 65.67 1.14 -3.87
N ASN A 226 65.54 1.28 -5.19
CA ASN A 226 66.65 1.63 -6.08
C ASN A 226 67.22 3.00 -5.72
N ILE A 227 66.38 4.01 -5.50
CA ILE A 227 66.80 5.35 -5.05
C ILE A 227 67.58 5.27 -3.72
N LYS A 228 67.09 4.50 -2.75
CA LYS A 228 67.82 4.30 -1.48
C LYS A 228 69.18 3.65 -1.69
N ASN A 229 69.28 2.65 -2.57
CA ASN A 229 70.53 1.96 -2.89
C ASN A 229 71.52 2.91 -3.59
N TYR A 230 71.11 3.59 -4.66
CA TYR A 230 71.98 4.54 -5.37
C TYR A 230 72.44 5.68 -4.46
N ASN A 231 71.56 6.24 -3.62
CA ASN A 231 71.93 7.25 -2.64
C ASN A 231 72.96 6.72 -1.62
N HIS A 232 72.85 5.45 -1.21
CA HIS A 232 73.85 4.83 -0.33
C HIS A 232 75.21 4.70 -1.02
N VAL A 233 75.25 4.20 -2.26
CA VAL A 233 76.49 4.05 -3.04
C VAL A 233 77.12 5.40 -3.36
N LEU A 234 76.31 6.41 -3.71
CA LEU A 234 76.76 7.77 -4.01
C LEU A 234 77.53 8.41 -2.83
N LYS A 235 77.11 8.11 -1.59
CA LYS A 235 77.78 8.61 -0.37
C LYS A 235 79.17 8.04 -0.14
N ILE A 236 79.46 6.83 -0.67
CA ILE A 236 80.72 6.12 -0.46
C ILE A 236 81.64 6.13 -1.68
N GLU A 237 81.11 6.38 -2.89
CA GLU A 237 81.89 6.47 -4.13
C GLU A 237 82.86 7.66 -4.08
N LYS A 238 84.07 7.48 -4.62
CA LYS A 238 85.13 8.50 -4.66
C LYS A 238 85.43 8.97 -6.08
N ASN A 239 85.15 8.15 -7.09
CA ASN A 239 85.35 8.51 -8.49
C ASN A 239 84.26 9.49 -8.94
N VAL A 240 84.67 10.64 -9.47
CA VAL A 240 83.77 11.70 -9.93
C VAL A 240 82.92 11.26 -11.13
N ALA A 241 83.51 10.51 -12.07
CA ALA A 241 82.78 10.04 -13.25
C ALA A 241 81.66 9.04 -12.87
N HIS A 242 81.93 8.11 -11.95
CA HIS A 242 80.90 7.18 -11.45
C HIS A 242 79.84 7.89 -10.59
N LYS A 243 80.19 8.98 -9.90
CA LYS A 243 79.21 9.81 -9.19
C LYS A 243 78.23 10.48 -10.13
N GLU A 244 78.72 11.03 -11.25
CA GLU A 244 77.86 11.63 -12.28
C GLU A 244 76.91 10.59 -12.88
N GLU A 245 77.40 9.38 -13.14
CA GLU A 245 76.59 8.25 -13.61
C GLU A 245 75.50 7.84 -12.58
N LEU A 246 75.85 7.70 -11.31
CA LEU A 246 74.89 7.41 -10.22
C LEU A 246 73.84 8.51 -10.04
N ILE A 247 74.20 9.77 -10.23
CA ILE A 247 73.25 10.89 -10.23
C ILE A 247 72.28 10.76 -11.40
N SER A 248 72.77 10.38 -12.59
CA SER A 248 71.91 10.12 -13.75
C SER A 248 70.90 9.01 -13.47
N PHE A 249 71.33 7.88 -12.90
CA PHE A 249 70.41 6.78 -12.52
C PHE A 249 69.41 7.19 -11.43
N LEU A 250 69.82 8.03 -10.47
CA LEU A 250 68.92 8.59 -9.47
C LEU A 250 67.85 9.50 -10.10
N MET A 251 68.24 10.34 -11.06
CA MET A 251 67.30 11.21 -11.78
C MET A 251 66.30 10.40 -12.63
N GLU A 252 66.75 9.33 -13.28
CA GLU A 252 65.90 8.41 -14.03
C GLU A 252 64.86 7.73 -13.11
N GLU A 253 65.31 7.12 -12.00
CA GLU A 253 64.40 6.48 -11.03
C GLU A 253 63.43 7.47 -10.38
N LEU A 254 63.84 8.71 -10.13
CA LEU A 254 62.95 9.76 -9.61
C LEU A 254 61.87 10.13 -10.63
N THR A 255 62.23 10.19 -11.91
CA THR A 255 61.28 10.47 -13.01
C THR A 255 60.26 9.33 -13.15
N ASP A 256 60.72 8.07 -13.08
CA ASP A 256 59.84 6.90 -13.12
C ASP A 256 58.95 6.82 -11.88
N LEU A 257 59.49 7.11 -10.69
CA LEU A 257 58.72 7.18 -9.45
C LEU A 257 57.61 8.25 -9.52
N GLU A 258 57.92 9.42 -10.08
CA GLU A 258 56.95 10.50 -10.31
C GLU A 258 55.83 10.04 -11.24
N SER A 259 56.16 9.36 -12.36
CA SER A 259 55.19 8.76 -13.27
C SER A 259 54.28 7.73 -12.58
N VAL A 260 54.84 6.83 -11.76
CA VAL A 260 54.04 5.85 -11.00
C VAL A 260 53.15 6.55 -9.97
N SER A 261 53.68 7.54 -9.25
CA SER A 261 52.93 8.36 -8.29
C SER A 261 51.76 9.09 -8.95
N ASP A 262 51.98 9.72 -10.10
CA ASP A 262 50.95 10.39 -10.90
C ASP A 262 49.85 9.41 -11.34
N ASN A 263 50.24 8.19 -11.73
CA ASN A 263 49.29 7.15 -12.11
C ASN A 263 48.48 6.65 -10.91
N MET A 264 49.06 6.60 -9.71
CA MET A 264 48.32 6.31 -8.46
C MET A 264 47.31 7.41 -8.17
N VAL A 265 47.70 8.68 -8.22
CA VAL A 265 46.81 9.83 -8.00
C VAL A 265 45.66 9.85 -9.01
N LYS A 266 45.95 9.71 -10.31
CA LYS A 266 44.92 9.64 -11.37
C LYS A 266 43.96 8.47 -11.19
N SER A 267 44.42 7.34 -10.64
CA SER A 267 43.57 6.18 -10.39
C SER A 267 42.57 6.40 -9.26
N LEU A 268 42.90 7.28 -8.29
CA LEU A 268 42.01 7.69 -7.21
C LEU A 268 41.00 8.74 -7.68
N GLU A 269 41.42 9.70 -8.50
CA GLU A 269 40.54 10.74 -9.05
C GLU A 269 39.44 10.19 -9.98
N LYS A 270 39.75 9.15 -10.77
CA LYS A 270 38.76 8.47 -11.62
C LYS A 270 37.66 7.72 -10.85
N GLN A 271 37.80 7.57 -9.53
CA GLN A 271 36.84 6.85 -8.68
C GLN A 271 35.90 7.78 -7.90
N ALA A 272 36.17 9.09 -7.84
CA ALA A 272 35.33 10.10 -7.19
C ALA A 272 34.25 10.67 -8.14
#